data_AF-R5ZW66-F1
#
_entry.id   AF-R5ZW66-F1
#
_cell.length_a   1.000
_cell.length_b   1.000
_cell.length_c   1.000
_cell.angle_alpha   90.00
_cell.angle_beta   90.00
_cell.angle_gamma   90.00
#
_symmetry.space_group_name_H-M   'P 1'
#
loop_
_entity.id
_entity.type
_entity.pdbx_description
1 polymer ?
#
loop_
_entity_poly.entity_id
_entity_poly.type
_entity_poly.pdbx_seq_one_letter_code
_entity_poly.pdbx_strand_id
1 'polypeptide(L)'
;MFKYFLHVDKFSDSRTMNGFKFWNGGCTEDEFYADLKEAAWNILHENPGTDFGDWQLMLIEQYPTEVVDALGTNPTEVFAELSDWWDCMDYDDGVLEIPHTFREWSEYFATERSVELYDLLVEAKRK
;
A
#
# COMPACT_ATOMS: atom_id res chain seq x y z
N MET A 1 -36.47 54.89 -5.25
CA MET A 1 -37.67 54.10 -5.59
C MET A 1 -37.21 53.02 -6.55
N PHE A 2 -37.30 51.70 -6.35
CA PHE A 2 -38.09 50.80 -5.50
C PHE A 2 -37.24 49.52 -5.26
N LYS A 3 -37.09 49.06 -4.02
CA LYS A 3 -37.76 47.90 -3.37
C LYS A 3 -37.46 46.50 -3.96
N TYR A 4 -36.82 45.68 -3.10
CA TYR A 4 -37.03 44.25 -2.80
C TYR A 4 -37.45 43.27 -3.93
N PHE A 5 -36.81 42.10 -4.05
CA PHE A 5 -37.15 40.88 -3.30
C PHE A 5 -36.29 39.66 -3.74
N LEU A 6 -35.97 38.84 -2.74
CA LEU A 6 -35.55 37.45 -2.85
C LEU A 6 -36.56 36.61 -3.66
N HIS A 7 -36.09 35.77 -4.58
CA HIS A 7 -36.58 34.39 -4.61
C HIS A 7 -35.52 33.43 -5.15
N VAL A 8 -35.38 32.35 -4.39
CA VAL A 8 -34.67 31.12 -4.67
C VAL A 8 -35.16 30.55 -5.99
N ASP A 9 -34.25 30.28 -6.91
CA ASP A 9 -34.45 29.20 -7.87
C ASP A 9 -33.37 28.15 -7.64
N LYS A 10 -33.84 27.00 -7.15
CA LYS A 10 -33.07 25.78 -7.15
C LYS A 10 -32.95 25.35 -8.61
N PHE A 11 -31.80 25.58 -9.22
CA PHE A 11 -31.44 24.87 -10.43
C PHE A 11 -30.26 23.97 -10.11
N SER A 12 -30.60 22.69 -9.88
CA SER A 12 -29.66 21.58 -10.00
C SER A 12 -29.03 21.65 -11.38
N ASP A 13 -27.79 22.10 -11.46
CA ASP A 13 -26.96 21.78 -12.60
C ASP A 13 -25.64 21.20 -12.09
N SER A 14 -25.65 19.88 -11.97
CA SER A 14 -24.54 19.02 -11.62
C SER A 14 -23.51 19.01 -12.74
N ARG A 15 -22.85 20.14 -12.99
CA ARG A 15 -21.70 20.20 -13.90
C ARG A 15 -20.81 21.43 -13.72
N THR A 16 -20.50 21.78 -12.48
CA THR A 16 -19.34 22.59 -12.11
C THR A 16 -18.82 21.96 -10.82
N MET A 17 -17.61 21.42 -10.71
CA MET A 17 -16.36 22.17 -10.63
C MET A 17 -15.17 21.19 -10.82
N ASN A 18 -14.75 20.90 -12.05
CA ASN A 18 -13.40 20.35 -12.30
C ASN A 18 -12.37 21.48 -12.49
N GLY A 19 -12.60 22.58 -11.77
CA GLY A 19 -11.77 23.78 -11.77
C GLY A 19 -11.08 23.90 -10.42
N PHE A 20 -10.28 22.89 -10.06
CA PHE A 20 -9.26 22.99 -9.01
C PHE A 20 -8.37 21.74 -9.07
N LYS A 21 -7.57 21.64 -10.14
CA LYS A 21 -6.30 20.92 -10.05
C LYS A 21 -5.35 21.77 -9.20
N PHE A 22 -5.65 21.87 -7.91
CA PHE A 22 -4.64 22.22 -6.93
C PHE A 22 -3.61 21.09 -7.01
N TRP A 23 -2.41 21.36 -7.49
CA TRP A 23 -1.19 20.61 -7.15
C TRP A 23 -1.40 19.12 -6.79
N ASN A 24 -1.37 18.20 -7.77
CA ASN A 24 -1.07 16.79 -7.44
C ASN A 24 0.46 16.63 -7.35
N GLY A 25 1.02 17.30 -6.36
CA GLY A 25 2.34 17.03 -5.79
C GLY A 25 2.21 16.77 -4.30
N GLY A 26 1.04 16.26 -3.88
CA GLY A 26 0.75 15.81 -2.52
C GLY A 26 0.52 14.32 -2.58
N CYS A 27 1.21 13.59 -1.70
CA CYS A 27 1.11 12.14 -1.60
C CYS A 27 -0.35 11.72 -1.53
N THR A 28 -0.81 10.90 -2.48
CA THR A 28 -2.16 10.33 -2.43
C THR A 28 -2.18 9.13 -1.49
N GLU A 29 -3.33 8.81 -0.88
CA GLU A 29 -3.49 7.64 0.00
C GLU A 29 -2.97 6.34 -0.66
N ASP A 30 -3.16 6.24 -1.98
CA ASP A 30 -2.63 5.15 -2.82
C ASP A 30 -1.09 5.06 -2.84
N GLU A 31 -0.38 6.18 -2.72
CA GLU A 31 1.09 6.22 -2.70
C GLU A 31 1.62 5.75 -1.34
N PHE A 32 0.97 6.13 -0.22
CA PHE A 32 1.34 5.60 1.10
C PHE A 32 1.13 4.09 1.20
N TYR A 33 0.03 3.57 0.64
CA TYR A 33 -0.19 2.14 0.58
C TYR A 33 0.81 1.43 -0.34
N ALA A 34 1.23 2.05 -1.45
CA ALA A 34 2.25 1.49 -2.33
C ALA A 34 3.61 1.39 -1.62
N ASP A 35 4.03 2.46 -0.94
CA ASP A 35 5.28 2.50 -0.17
C ASP A 35 5.27 1.46 0.95
N LEU A 36 4.15 1.35 1.69
CA LEU A 36 4.00 0.33 2.74
C LEU A 36 4.03 -1.10 2.16
N LYS A 37 3.41 -1.34 1.00
CA LYS A 37 3.44 -2.64 0.33
C LYS A 37 4.85 -3.04 -0.10
N GLU A 38 5.62 -2.10 -0.65
CA GLU A 38 7.02 -2.34 -1.01
C GLU A 38 7.85 -2.65 0.25
N ALA A 39 7.68 -1.88 1.32
CA ALA A 39 8.34 -2.14 2.60
C ALA A 39 8.00 -3.54 3.17
N ALA A 40 6.72 -3.91 3.12
CA ALA A 40 6.23 -5.22 3.53
C ALA A 40 6.86 -6.37 2.74
N TRP A 41 7.03 -6.21 1.44
CA TRP A 41 7.68 -7.22 0.60
C TRP A 41 9.20 -7.28 0.85
N ASN A 42 9.85 -6.12 0.99
CA ASN A 42 11.29 -6.04 1.27
C ASN A 42 11.69 -6.81 2.53
N ILE A 43 10.88 -6.76 3.59
CA ILE A 43 11.14 -7.53 4.81
C ILE A 43 11.21 -9.03 4.52
N LEU A 44 10.29 -9.56 3.71
CA LEU A 44 10.24 -10.98 3.37
C LEU A 44 11.41 -11.40 2.47
N HIS A 45 11.83 -10.53 1.55
CA HIS A 45 12.96 -10.78 0.66
C HIS A 45 14.30 -10.72 1.41
N GLU A 46 14.49 -9.73 2.29
CA GLU A 46 15.73 -9.54 3.06
C GLU A 46 15.87 -10.54 4.21
N ASN A 47 14.75 -11.05 4.76
CA ASN A 47 14.72 -11.95 5.91
C ASN A 47 14.03 -13.27 5.52
N PRO A 48 14.75 -14.24 4.95
CA PRO A 48 14.17 -15.51 4.57
C PRO A 48 13.70 -16.31 5.78
N GLY A 49 12.52 -16.93 5.66
CA GLY A 49 11.90 -17.69 6.75
C GLY A 49 11.18 -16.84 7.80
N THR A 50 10.94 -15.56 7.51
CA THR A 50 10.15 -14.67 8.37
C THR A 50 8.71 -15.14 8.47
N ASP A 51 8.20 -15.26 9.71
CA ASP A 51 6.81 -15.59 9.97
C ASP A 51 5.94 -14.33 10.10
N PHE A 52 4.62 -14.50 10.21
CA PHE A 52 3.69 -13.37 10.33
C PHE A 52 4.00 -12.45 11.52
N GLY A 53 4.36 -13.01 12.68
CA GLY A 53 4.61 -12.23 13.88
C GLY A 53 5.88 -11.39 13.75
N ASP A 54 6.95 -12.00 13.26
CA ASP A 54 8.21 -11.33 12.98
C ASP A 54 8.04 -10.29 11.86
N TRP A 55 7.29 -10.61 10.81
CA TRP A 55 7.00 -9.67 9.71
C TRP A 55 6.28 -8.42 10.20
N GLN A 56 5.23 -8.57 11.03
CA GLN A 56 4.52 -7.42 11.60
C GLN A 56 5.43 -6.55 12.47
N LEU A 57 6.23 -7.17 13.34
CA LEU A 57 7.14 -6.45 14.23
C LEU A 57 8.23 -5.73 13.44
N MET A 58 8.85 -6.41 12.47
CA MET A 58 9.87 -5.83 11.60
C MET A 58 9.33 -4.66 10.79
N LEU A 59 8.07 -4.71 10.33
CA LEU A 59 7.47 -3.62 9.57
C LEU A 59 7.29 -2.37 10.43
N ILE A 60 6.84 -2.54 11.66
CA ILE A 60 6.66 -1.44 12.61
C ILE A 60 8.01 -0.91 13.11
N GLU A 61 9.03 -1.76 13.24
CA GLU A 61 10.35 -1.36 13.71
C GLU A 61 11.21 -0.70 12.62
N GLN A 62 11.19 -1.23 11.40
CA GLN A 62 12.03 -0.78 10.28
C GLN A 62 11.37 0.32 9.45
N TYR A 63 10.04 0.26 9.29
CA TYR A 63 9.25 1.20 8.48
C TYR A 63 8.11 1.86 9.28
N PRO A 64 8.40 2.46 10.45
CA PRO A 64 7.37 3.05 11.29
C PRO A 64 6.68 4.23 10.62
N THR A 65 7.37 4.95 9.73
CA THR A 65 6.83 6.14 9.06
C THR A 65 5.81 5.73 8.01
N GLU A 66 6.12 4.74 7.19
CA GLU A 66 5.26 4.19 6.14
C GLU A 66 4.01 3.55 6.75
N VAL A 67 4.17 2.81 7.85
CA VAL A 67 3.04 2.25 8.62
C VAL A 67 2.13 3.36 9.15
N VAL A 68 2.70 4.42 9.72
CA VAL A 68 1.91 5.52 10.28
C VAL A 68 1.23 6.35 9.20
N ASP A 69 1.89 6.56 8.07
CA ASP A 69 1.36 7.34 6.96
C ASP A 69 0.25 6.59 6.21
N ALA A 70 0.33 5.25 6.13
CA ALA A 70 -0.68 4.42 5.47
C ALA A 70 -1.82 3.94 6.39
N LEU A 71 -1.49 3.44 7.59
CA LEU A 71 -2.45 2.79 8.51
C LEU A 71 -2.78 3.66 9.74
N GLY A 72 -2.00 4.71 9.99
CA GLY A 72 -2.19 5.61 11.13
C GLY A 72 -1.38 5.21 12.37
N THR A 73 -1.66 5.89 13.48
CA THR A 73 -0.87 5.77 14.73
C THR A 73 -1.48 4.82 15.75
N ASN A 74 -2.66 4.25 15.50
CA ASN A 74 -3.34 3.38 16.45
C ASN A 74 -2.82 1.94 16.29
N PRO A 75 -2.05 1.40 17.25
CA PRO A 75 -1.48 0.06 17.12
C PRO A 75 -2.55 -1.02 16.96
N THR A 76 -3.72 -0.87 17.60
CA THR A 76 -4.78 -1.89 17.51
C THR A 76 -5.33 -2.00 16.08
N GLU A 77 -5.51 -0.86 15.41
CA GLU A 77 -5.98 -0.80 14.02
C GLU A 77 -4.87 -1.26 13.08
N VAL A 78 -3.64 -0.77 13.28
CA VAL A 78 -2.46 -1.18 12.50
C VAL A 78 -2.27 -2.70 12.52
N PHE A 79 -2.29 -3.34 13.70
CA PHE A 79 -2.12 -4.80 13.79
C PHE A 79 -3.27 -5.57 13.15
N ALA A 80 -4.51 -5.07 13.27
CA ALA A 80 -5.66 -5.70 12.63
C ALA A 80 -5.56 -5.62 11.10
N GLU A 81 -5.23 -4.45 10.56
CA GLU A 81 -5.07 -4.26 9.12
C GLU A 81 -3.87 -5.03 8.56
N LEU A 82 -2.73 -5.04 9.25
CA LEU A 82 -1.59 -5.86 8.84
C LEU A 82 -1.92 -7.36 8.84
N SER A 83 -2.80 -7.81 9.75
CA SER A 83 -3.30 -9.19 9.74
C SER A 83 -4.17 -9.47 8.52
N ASP A 84 -5.07 -8.55 8.18
CA ASP A 84 -5.89 -8.68 6.98
C ASP A 84 -5.02 -8.64 5.71
N TRP A 85 -3.98 -7.81 5.71
CA TRP A 85 -3.04 -7.71 4.60
C TRP A 85 -2.27 -9.01 4.37
N TRP A 86 -1.80 -9.63 5.44
CA TRP A 86 -1.04 -10.88 5.35
C TRP A 86 -1.75 -11.95 4.52
N ASP A 87 -3.05 -12.14 4.77
CA ASP A 87 -3.85 -13.19 4.14
C ASP A 87 -4.63 -12.72 2.90
N CYS A 88 -4.99 -11.44 2.80
CA CYS A 88 -5.92 -10.95 1.78
C CYS A 88 -5.29 -9.96 0.79
N MET A 89 -4.17 -9.31 1.14
CA MET A 89 -3.55 -8.32 0.26
C MET A 89 -2.56 -9.01 -0.68
N ASP A 90 -2.77 -8.77 -1.97
CA ASP A 90 -1.85 -9.18 -3.01
C ASP A 90 -0.80 -8.10 -3.31
N TYR A 91 0.41 -8.59 -3.60
CA TYR A 91 1.53 -7.79 -4.06
C TYR A 91 2.07 -8.38 -5.37
N ASP A 92 2.09 -7.53 -6.40
CA ASP A 92 2.72 -7.80 -7.70
C ASP A 92 4.08 -7.09 -7.73
N ASP A 93 5.14 -7.90 -7.74
CA ASP A 93 6.53 -7.46 -7.88
C ASP A 93 6.90 -7.08 -9.33
N GLY A 94 6.00 -7.35 -10.29
CA GLY A 94 6.23 -7.19 -11.72
C GLY A 94 7.18 -8.23 -12.33
N VAL A 95 7.67 -9.22 -11.56
CA VAL A 95 8.60 -10.25 -12.02
C VAL A 95 7.92 -11.60 -12.16
N LEU A 96 7.17 -12.04 -11.15
CA LEU A 96 6.49 -13.32 -11.16
C LEU A 96 5.25 -13.33 -12.06
N GLU A 97 4.83 -12.16 -12.58
CA GLU A 97 3.64 -11.95 -13.43
C GLU A 97 2.32 -12.43 -12.78
N ILE A 98 2.40 -12.97 -11.56
CA ILE A 98 1.31 -13.50 -10.77
C ILE A 98 1.35 -12.77 -9.43
N PRO A 99 0.30 -12.03 -9.07
CA PRO A 99 0.20 -11.41 -7.76
C PRO A 99 0.06 -12.49 -6.69
N HIS A 100 0.88 -12.39 -5.64
CA HIS A 100 0.91 -13.30 -4.52
C HIS A 100 0.58 -12.57 -3.23
N THR A 101 -0.06 -13.24 -2.27
CA THR A 101 -0.28 -12.64 -0.95
C THR A 101 1.02 -12.58 -0.15
N PHE A 102 1.12 -11.70 0.85
CA PHE A 102 2.31 -11.64 1.70
C PHE A 102 2.59 -12.98 2.40
N ARG A 103 1.52 -13.70 2.78
CA ARG A 103 1.65 -15.07 3.25
C ARG A 103 2.33 -15.99 2.22
N GLU A 104 1.88 -15.98 0.98
CA GLU A 104 2.50 -16.80 -0.08
C GLU A 104 3.94 -16.40 -0.34
N TRP A 105 4.24 -15.09 -0.33
CA TRP A 105 5.60 -14.57 -0.42
C TRP A 105 6.50 -15.06 0.71
N SER A 106 5.98 -15.13 1.95
CA SER A 106 6.73 -15.67 3.08
C SER A 106 7.04 -17.17 2.91
N GLU A 107 6.11 -17.93 2.36
CA GLU A 107 6.31 -19.34 2.04
C GLU A 107 7.32 -19.50 0.88
N TYR A 108 7.27 -18.58 -0.10
CA TYR A 108 8.21 -18.54 -1.21
C TYR A 108 9.63 -18.21 -0.74
N PHE A 109 9.80 -17.20 0.12
CA PHE A 109 11.08 -16.81 0.72
C PHE A 109 11.40 -17.56 2.01
N ALA A 110 10.80 -18.72 2.25
CA ALA A 110 11.04 -19.50 3.46
C ALA A 110 12.50 -19.98 3.61
N THR A 111 13.32 -19.92 2.55
CA THR A 111 14.72 -20.37 2.56
C THR A 111 15.63 -19.42 1.77
N GLU A 112 16.90 -19.31 2.17
CA GLU A 112 17.91 -18.53 1.42
C GLU A 112 18.00 -18.99 -0.05
N ARG A 113 17.89 -20.30 -0.30
CA ARG A 113 17.94 -20.87 -1.65
C ARG A 113 16.78 -20.40 -2.54
N SER A 114 15.61 -20.17 -1.98
CA SER A 114 14.47 -19.69 -2.77
C SER A 114 14.59 -18.20 -3.09
N VAL A 115 15.20 -17.41 -2.20
CA VAL A 115 15.61 -16.02 -2.50
C VAL A 115 16.63 -16.00 -3.64
N GLU A 116 17.66 -16.84 -3.61
CA GLU A 116 18.65 -16.93 -4.70
C GLU A 116 18.00 -17.28 -6.06
N LEU A 117 17.04 -18.21 -6.06
CA LEU A 117 16.30 -18.59 -7.27
C LEU A 117 15.44 -17.44 -7.79
N TYR A 118 14.83 -16.66 -6.90
CA TYR A 118 14.09 -15.47 -7.24
C TYR A 118 14.99 -14.43 -7.89
N ASP A 119 16.12 -14.09 -7.29
CA ASP A 119 17.05 -13.09 -7.81
C ASP A 119 17.55 -13.46 -9.22
N LEU A 120 17.84 -14.75 -9.45
CA LEU A 120 18.19 -15.27 -10.78
C LEU A 120 17.05 -15.09 -11.80
N LEU A 121 15.79 -15.25 -11.36
CA LEU A 121 14.62 -15.01 -12.21
C LEU A 121 14.46 -13.52 -12.54
N VAL A 122 14.62 -12.64 -11.54
CA VAL A 122 14.62 -11.18 -11.75
C VAL A 122 15.69 -10.78 -12.77
N GLU A 123 16.92 -11.29 -12.61
CA GLU A 123 18.01 -11.03 -13.55
C GLU A 123 17.71 -11.54 -14.96
N ALA A 124 17.05 -12.70 -15.10
CA ALA A 124 16.67 -13.25 -16.39
C ALA A 124 15.56 -12.41 -17.07
N LYS A 125 14.60 -11.88 -16.31
CA LYS A 125 13.49 -11.05 -16.82
C LYS A 125 13.93 -9.63 -17.21
N ARG A 126 15.04 -9.13 -16.66
CA ARG A 126 15.64 -7.83 -17.01
C ARG A 126 16.42 -7.84 -18.34
N LYS A 127 16.65 -9.00 -18.97
CA LYS A 127 17.34 -9.15 -20.27
C LYS A 127 16.38 -9.25 -21.44
#